data_AF-A0A2V8DUB8-F1
#
_entry.id   AF-A0A2V8DUB8-F1
#
_cell.length_a   1.000
_cell.length_b   1.000
_cell.length_c   1.000
_cell.angle_alpha   90.00
_cell.angle_beta   90.00
_cell.angle_gamma   90.00
#
_symmetry.space_group_name_H-M   'P 1'
#
loop_
_entity.id
_entity.type
_entity.pdbx_description
1 polymer ?
#
loop_
_entity_poly.entity_id
_entity_poly.type
_entity_poly.pdbx_seq_one_letter_code
_entity_poly.pdbx_strand_id
1 'polypeptide(L)'
;FGSPGWEPFEENMRRVLPDVRFFEMQPTHPIFHAFFEINRLDVVPQAYNAGQPIFRGVYEDNDQRKRLQIIINYNTDISQFWEWSGQGLRPIDQTNEAYKLGVNYLVYGLTH
;
A
#
# COMPACT_ATOMS: atom_id res chain seq x y z
N PHE A 1 -3.33 17.14 -6.04
CA PHE A 1 -4.00 17.36 -4.75
C PHE A 1 -3.92 16.05 -3.96
N GLY A 2 -3.27 16.05 -2.79
CA GLY A 2 -3.30 14.88 -1.90
C GLY A 2 -4.59 14.87 -1.08
N SER A 3 -5.09 13.69 -0.74
CA SER A 3 -6.22 13.54 0.20
C SER A 3 -5.87 14.18 1.57
N PRO A 4 -6.83 14.73 2.34
CA PRO A 4 -6.54 15.28 3.67
C PRO A 4 -6.08 14.23 4.70
N GLY A 5 -6.07 12.93 4.36
CA GLY A 5 -5.77 11.84 5.30
C GLY A 5 -4.30 11.69 5.68
N TRP A 6 -3.34 12.22 4.90
CA TRP A 6 -1.92 11.98 5.17
C TRP A 6 -1.42 12.66 6.45
N GLU A 7 -1.66 13.96 6.60
CA GLU A 7 -1.19 14.76 7.74
C GLU A 7 -1.64 14.17 9.09
N PRO A 8 -2.93 13.86 9.33
CA PRO A 8 -3.35 13.26 10.59
C PRO A 8 -2.81 11.83 10.77
N PHE A 9 -2.64 11.06 9.70
CA PHE A 9 -2.02 9.74 9.78
C PHE A 9 -0.56 9.85 10.24
N GLU A 10 0.23 10.73 9.60
CA GLU A 10 1.62 10.97 9.93
C GLU A 10 1.78 11.47 11.37
N GLU A 11 0.94 12.40 11.81
CA GLU A 11 0.96 12.91 13.18
C GLU A 11 0.73 11.79 14.21
N ASN A 12 -0.26 10.92 13.98
CA ASN A 12 -0.54 9.80 14.86
C ASN A 12 0.57 8.75 14.83
N MET A 13 1.15 8.48 13.66
CA MET A 13 2.30 7.58 13.55
C MET A 13 3.50 8.10 14.34
N ARG A 14 3.78 9.41 14.34
CA ARG A 14 4.84 10.01 15.16
C ARG A 14 4.56 9.93 16.66
N ARG A 15 3.30 9.82 17.09
CA ARG A 15 2.99 9.57 18.51
C ARG A 15 3.33 8.13 18.93
N VAL A 16 3.17 7.17 18.02
CA VAL A 16 3.47 5.75 18.27
C VAL A 16 4.96 5.44 18.06
N LEU A 17 5.58 6.04 17.05
CA LEU A 17 6.97 5.86 16.64
C LEU A 17 7.60 7.27 16.45
N PRO A 18 8.16 7.89 17.50
CA PRO A 18 8.62 9.28 17.48
C PRO A 18 9.57 9.66 16.34
N ASP A 19 10.47 8.76 15.98
CA ASP A 19 11.48 8.99 14.94
C ASP A 19 11.14 8.33 13.60
N VAL A 20 9.87 7.96 13.38
CA VAL A 20 9.45 7.25 12.16
C VAL A 20 9.77 8.04 10.89
N ARG A 21 10.38 7.35 9.93
CA ARG A 21 10.58 7.84 8.56
C ARG A 21 9.77 7.00 7.59
N PHE A 22 9.10 7.71 6.68
CA PHE A 22 8.33 7.10 5.60
C PHE A 22 9.14 7.13 4.32
N PHE A 23 9.34 5.98 3.72
CA PHE A 23 10.10 5.82 2.49
C PHE A 23 9.14 5.51 1.35
N GLU A 24 9.29 6.18 0.21
CA GLU A 24 8.52 5.84 -0.96
C GLU A 24 8.91 4.45 -1.47
N MET A 25 7.91 3.62 -1.76
CA MET A 25 8.13 2.27 -2.24
C MET A 25 8.31 2.27 -3.75
N GLN A 26 9.25 1.45 -4.22
CA GLN A 26 9.47 1.23 -5.65
C GLN A 26 8.79 -0.06 -6.09
N PRO A 27 8.27 -0.15 -7.34
CA PRO A 27 7.66 -1.37 -7.85
C PRO A 27 8.60 -2.59 -7.76
N THR A 28 9.91 -2.38 -7.84
CA THR A 28 10.94 -3.42 -7.74
C THR A 28 11.12 -4.03 -6.34
N HIS A 29 10.43 -3.51 -5.31
CA HIS A 29 10.57 -4.02 -3.96
C HIS A 29 9.98 -5.45 -3.84
N PRO A 30 10.65 -6.40 -3.15
CA PRO A 30 10.20 -7.80 -3.10
C PRO A 30 8.77 -8.02 -2.59
N ILE A 31 8.25 -7.10 -1.75
CA ILE A 31 6.84 -7.12 -1.32
C ILE A 31 5.85 -7.15 -2.49
N PHE A 32 6.18 -6.60 -3.65
CA PHE A 32 5.31 -6.59 -4.83
C PHE A 32 5.49 -7.81 -5.74
N HIS A 33 6.35 -8.75 -5.33
CA HIS A 33 6.74 -9.95 -6.09
C HIS A 33 6.72 -11.24 -5.22
N ALA A 34 6.15 -11.19 -4.02
CA ALA A 34 6.22 -12.29 -3.05
C ALA A 34 5.42 -13.53 -3.49
N PHE A 35 4.31 -13.34 -4.22
CA PHE A 35 3.49 -14.42 -4.77
C PHE A 35 2.99 -14.10 -6.19
N PHE A 36 2.45 -12.90 -6.37
CA PHE A 36 2.09 -12.33 -7.67
C PHE A 36 3.11 -11.28 -8.10
N GLU A 37 3.23 -11.10 -9.41
CA GLU A 37 4.07 -10.07 -10.04
C GLU A 37 3.30 -8.76 -10.22
N ILE A 38 3.76 -7.68 -9.57
CA ILE A 38 3.20 -6.34 -9.69
C ILE A 38 4.30 -5.36 -10.10
N ASN A 39 4.34 -5.06 -11.40
CA ASN A 39 5.42 -4.24 -11.99
C ASN A 39 5.15 -2.73 -11.95
N ARG A 40 3.97 -2.31 -11.50
CA ARG A 40 3.54 -0.92 -11.48
C ARG A 40 2.64 -0.66 -10.28
N LEU A 41 2.72 0.53 -9.69
CA LEU A 41 1.95 0.89 -8.50
C LEU A 41 0.72 1.78 -8.81
N ASP A 42 0.51 2.13 -10.09
CA ASP A 42 -0.67 2.84 -10.58
C ASP A 42 -1.87 1.92 -10.87
N VAL A 43 -1.82 0.66 -10.42
CA VAL A 43 -2.75 -0.42 -10.80
C VAL A 43 -4.13 -0.34 -10.13
N VAL A 44 -4.25 0.31 -8.98
CA VAL A 44 -5.54 0.47 -8.26
C VAL A 44 -5.85 1.96 -8.08
N PRO A 45 -6.38 2.63 -9.14
CA PRO A 45 -6.80 4.03 -9.05
C PRO A 45 -8.13 4.15 -8.28
N GLN A 46 -8.23 5.12 -7.37
CA GLN A 46 -9.48 5.40 -6.65
C GLN A 46 -10.32 6.43 -7.43
N ALA A 47 -11.63 6.19 -7.56
CA ALA A 47 -12.52 7.02 -8.38
C ALA A 47 -12.90 8.39 -7.77
N TYR A 48 -12.80 8.55 -6.44
CA TYR A 48 -13.30 9.75 -5.73
C TYR A 48 -12.21 10.67 -5.18
N ASN A 49 -10.97 10.19 -5.02
CA ASN A 49 -9.82 10.99 -4.63
C ASN A 49 -8.97 11.29 -5.86
N ALA A 50 -8.80 12.58 -6.19
CA ALA A 50 -8.06 13.04 -7.39
C ALA A 50 -6.51 12.95 -7.27
N GLY A 51 -6.00 11.93 -6.58
CA GLY A 51 -4.57 11.72 -6.33
C GLY A 51 -4.07 10.42 -6.96
N GLN A 52 -2.83 10.43 -7.46
CA GLN A 52 -2.15 9.19 -7.85
C GLN A 52 -1.91 8.32 -6.59
N PRO A 53 -2.02 6.98 -6.69
CA PRO A 53 -1.63 6.07 -5.63
C PRO A 53 -0.19 6.32 -5.18
N ILE A 54 0.03 6.33 -3.86
CA ILE A 54 1.35 6.49 -3.25
C ILE A 54 1.54 5.37 -2.23
N PHE A 55 2.60 4.60 -2.40
CA PHE A 55 2.96 3.51 -1.49
C PHE A 55 4.16 3.95 -0.67
N ARG A 56 4.06 3.80 0.66
CA ARG A 56 5.14 4.14 1.59
C ARG A 56 5.43 3.00 2.54
N GLY A 57 6.70 2.85 2.89
CA GLY A 57 7.19 1.87 3.84
C GLY A 57 7.79 2.52 5.08
N VAL A 58 7.72 1.81 6.20
CA VAL A 58 8.54 2.06 7.40
C VAL A 58 9.41 0.83 7.62
N TYR A 59 10.72 1.04 7.69
CA TYR A 59 11.69 -0.01 7.91
C TYR A 59 12.19 -0.01 9.35
N GLU A 60 12.63 -1.17 9.83
CA GLU A 60 13.30 -1.30 11.13
C GLU A 60 14.48 -0.32 11.22
N ASP A 61 14.56 0.40 12.34
CA ASP A 61 15.53 1.47 12.60
C ASP A 61 15.63 2.56 11.51
N ASN A 62 14.58 2.73 10.70
CA ASN A 62 14.59 3.57 9.51
C ASN A 62 15.70 3.23 8.50
N ASP A 63 16.13 1.96 8.44
CA ASP A 63 17.13 1.47 7.49
C ASP A 63 16.46 0.60 6.42
N GLN A 64 16.43 1.07 5.17
CA GLN A 64 15.84 0.34 4.02
C GLN A 64 16.54 -0.99 3.70
N ARG A 65 17.69 -1.29 4.34
CA ARG A 65 18.37 -2.59 4.24
C ARG A 65 17.84 -3.62 5.23
N LYS A 66 17.08 -3.18 6.24
CA LYS A 66 16.44 -4.05 7.24
C LYS A 66 15.01 -4.38 6.81
N ARG A 67 14.30 -5.15 7.64
CA ARG A 67 12.93 -5.58 7.34
C ARG A 67 11.97 -4.40 7.24
N LEU A 68 11.06 -4.48 6.28
CA LEU A 68 9.90 -3.60 6.19
C LEU A 68 8.90 -3.98 7.29
N GLN A 69 8.53 -3.02 8.14
CA GLN A 69 7.61 -3.25 9.25
C GLN A 69 6.18 -2.78 8.96
N ILE A 70 6.02 -1.74 8.14
CA ILE A 70 4.71 -1.15 7.82
C ILE A 70 4.66 -0.83 6.33
N ILE A 71 3.59 -1.24 5.66
CA ILE A 71 3.23 -0.81 4.31
C ILE A 71 2.00 0.10 4.37
N ILE A 72 2.07 1.25 3.71
CA ILE A 72 1.05 2.29 3.74
C ILE A 72 0.60 2.52 2.30
N ASN A 73 -0.70 2.35 2.06
CA ASN A 73 -1.32 2.54 0.75
C ASN A 73 -2.14 3.83 0.82
N TYR A 74 -1.64 4.90 0.22
CA TYR A 74 -2.22 6.23 0.30
C TYR A 74 -2.74 6.71 -1.06
N ASN A 75 -3.83 7.48 -1.08
CA ASN A 75 -4.59 7.84 -2.30
C ASN A 75 -5.02 6.63 -3.15
N THR A 76 -5.10 5.46 -2.54
CA THR A 76 -5.70 4.25 -3.10
C THR A 76 -6.57 3.63 -2.01
N ASP A 77 -7.57 2.87 -2.43
CA ASP A 77 -8.53 2.24 -1.52
C ASP A 77 -8.62 0.76 -1.85
N ILE A 78 -7.49 0.06 -1.69
CA ILE A 78 -7.35 -1.37 -1.96
C ILE A 78 -8.45 -2.16 -1.24
N SER A 79 -8.76 -1.79 0.00
CA SER A 79 -9.80 -2.41 0.81
C SER A 79 -11.21 -2.31 0.20
N GLN A 80 -11.58 -1.17 -0.38
CA GLN A 80 -12.88 -1.02 -1.05
C GLN A 80 -13.00 -1.97 -2.25
N PHE A 81 -11.91 -2.27 -2.96
CA PHE A 81 -11.97 -3.24 -4.06
C PHE A 81 -12.24 -4.67 -3.57
N TRP A 82 -11.87 -5.02 -2.34
CA TRP A 82 -12.24 -6.29 -1.71
C TRP A 82 -13.69 -6.27 -1.21
N GLU A 83 -14.12 -5.16 -0.59
CA GLU A 83 -15.46 -4.97 -0.02
C GLU A 83 -16.59 -5.15 -1.05
N TRP A 84 -16.41 -4.57 -2.25
CA TRP A 84 -17.46 -4.54 -3.28
C TRP A 84 -17.22 -5.53 -4.43
N SER A 85 -16.20 -6.38 -4.31
CA SER A 85 -15.78 -7.36 -5.33
C SER A 85 -16.93 -8.26 -5.82
N GLY A 86 -17.82 -8.70 -4.92
CA GLY A 86 -18.95 -9.56 -5.23
C GLY A 86 -20.20 -8.86 -5.76
N GLN A 87 -20.22 -7.53 -5.80
CA GLN A 87 -21.43 -6.74 -6.12
C GLN A 87 -21.39 -6.11 -7.52
N GLY A 88 -20.31 -6.33 -8.29
CA GLY A 88 -20.16 -5.80 -9.65
C GLY A 88 -19.98 -4.27 -9.73
N LEU A 89 -19.81 -3.59 -8.61
CA LEU A 89 -19.62 -2.14 -8.49
C LEU A 89 -18.23 -1.65 -8.93
N ARG A 90 -17.29 -2.59 -9.17
CA ARG A 90 -15.95 -2.34 -9.71
C ARG A 90 -15.64 -3.32 -10.85
N PRO A 91 -14.87 -2.91 -11.87
CA PRO A 91 -14.38 -3.83 -12.89
C PRO A 91 -13.60 -4.98 -12.25
N ILE A 92 -13.91 -6.22 -12.66
CA ILE A 92 -13.28 -7.44 -12.14
C ILE A 92 -11.75 -7.35 -12.20
N ASP A 93 -11.22 -6.77 -13.28
CA ASP A 93 -9.78 -6.61 -13.48
C ASP A 93 -9.12 -5.75 -12.39
N GLN A 94 -9.77 -4.67 -11.94
CA GLN A 94 -9.22 -3.81 -10.89
C GLN A 94 -9.31 -4.46 -9.51
N THR A 95 -10.39 -5.20 -9.26
CA THR A 95 -10.55 -6.01 -8.04
C THR A 95 -9.47 -7.09 -7.95
N ASN A 96 -9.10 -7.71 -9.07
CA ASN A 96 -8.02 -8.70 -9.11
C ASN A 96 -6.67 -8.09 -8.73
N GLU A 97 -6.32 -6.90 -9.22
CA GLU A 97 -5.06 -6.22 -8.84
C GLU A 97 -5.00 -5.89 -7.34
N ALA A 98 -6.13 -5.46 -6.75
CA ALA A 98 -6.22 -5.24 -5.31
C ALA A 98 -6.00 -6.54 -4.51
N TYR A 99 -6.57 -7.67 -4.94
CA TYR A 99 -6.33 -8.97 -4.29
C TYR A 99 -4.87 -9.41 -4.38
N LYS A 100 -4.21 -9.18 -5.52
CA LYS A 100 -2.79 -9.50 -5.68
C LYS A 100 -1.92 -8.77 -4.65
N LEU A 101 -2.16 -7.48 -4.42
CA LEU A 101 -1.46 -6.70 -3.38
C LEU A 101 -1.68 -7.31 -1.98
N GLY A 102 -2.94 -7.65 -1.64
CA GLY A 102 -3.26 -8.25 -0.34
C GLY A 102 -2.56 -9.60 -0.10
N VAL A 103 -2.58 -10.49 -1.09
CA VAL A 103 -1.90 -11.79 -0.99
C VAL A 103 -0.40 -11.60 -0.86
N ASN A 104 0.19 -10.71 -1.66
CA ASN A 104 1.60 -10.38 -1.58
C ASN A 104 2.01 -9.87 -0.20
N TYR A 105 1.23 -9.00 0.42
CA TYR A 105 1.51 -8.46 1.76
C TYR A 105 1.50 -9.57 2.82
N LEU A 106 0.53 -10.48 2.75
CA LEU A 106 0.45 -11.61 3.67
C LEU A 106 1.65 -12.55 3.50
N VAL A 107 1.97 -12.92 2.26
CA VAL A 107 3.09 -13.83 1.97
C VAL A 107 4.42 -13.20 2.38
N TYR A 108 4.64 -11.93 2.06
CA TYR A 108 5.85 -11.21 2.45
C TYR A 108 6.03 -11.20 3.97
N GLY A 109 4.99 -10.84 4.73
CA GLY A 109 5.04 -10.80 6.19
C GLY A 109 5.24 -12.16 6.87
N LEU A 110 5.01 -13.27 6.16
CA LEU A 110 5.27 -14.63 6.65
C LEU A 110 6.65 -15.18 6.25
N THR A 111 7.38 -14.51 5.36
CA THR A 111 8.59 -15.06 4.71
C THR A 111 9.84 -14.20 4.85
N HIS A 112 9.74 -12.95 5.32
CA HIS A 112 10.84 -11.99 5.45
C HIS A 112 10.85 -11.35 6.85
#